data_AF-A0A933V1R7-F1
#
_entry.id   AF-A0A933V1R7-F1
#
_cell.length_a   1.000
_cell.length_b   1.000
_cell.length_c   1.000
_cell.angle_alpha   90.00
_cell.angle_beta   90.00
_cell.angle_gamma   90.00
#
_symmetry.space_group_name_H-M   'P 1'
#
loop_
_entity.id
_entity.type
_entity.pdbx_description
1 polymer ?
#
loop_
_entity_poly.entity_id
_entity_poly.type
_entity_poly.pdbx_seq_one_letter_code
_entity_poly.pdbx_strand_id
1 'polypeptide(L)'
;MFRVDVLDCREITAGPSRDMREPASMYTRIDIVAGGEALYLDGASRRQLLAGHLYLFPPEQPVHIRQSVQRPYHAYSFRAAVLPSPPGTTVFSIPIPRRGAFHALTTVLAEAARKRNRELAGRLLESTLILINGQARFIPVREDAFSDMLRYLVANFASDLSVRTLADIAGLHPNSFMRRFKKEFGMPVKHYIDMLRLQQAKMLLHANGSIRDAAMQSGFSNVKSFTRFFSARVRVSPGAYRRLNRPPVIAIPRVPKVTGGFAGVPWDRGISLTRWYPVFESPGHTPLSLSGRMLHDGVSIYVALEERVPTAILTSSATIFQGDAWELFFSSARSQPYRQVQIAPDGRSDWVTYTTAGRKRWDVIKTIAVDTRPNRWRIMAAVPLNAIADGIASGSSVYGNIFRHSLSGPHYALCPTFSFSFNVPARFVTFVLKK
;
A
#
# COMPACT_ATOMS: atom_id res chain seq x y z
N MET A 1 -8.61 -18.89 16.43
CA MET A 1 -8.61 -19.03 14.96
C MET A 1 -7.88 -17.81 14.39
N PHE A 2 -6.80 -18.02 13.64
CA PHE A 2 -5.92 -16.93 13.19
C PHE A 2 -6.50 -16.27 11.94
N ARG A 3 -7.31 -15.23 12.10
CA ARG A 3 -7.81 -14.46 10.96
C ARG A 3 -6.63 -13.76 10.26
N VAL A 4 -6.35 -14.13 9.02
CA VAL A 4 -5.31 -13.49 8.21
C VAL A 4 -5.87 -12.21 7.61
N ASP A 5 -5.44 -11.07 8.15
CA ASP A 5 -5.79 -9.76 7.60
C ASP A 5 -4.87 -9.43 6.41
N VAL A 6 -5.44 -9.38 5.20
CA VAL A 6 -4.74 -9.08 3.95
C VAL A 6 -4.91 -7.61 3.60
N LEU A 7 -3.79 -6.89 3.62
CA LEU A 7 -3.76 -5.44 3.38
C LEU A 7 -3.75 -5.10 1.90
N ASP A 8 -3.09 -5.94 1.13
CA ASP A 8 -2.87 -5.78 -0.31
C ASP A 8 -2.75 -7.16 -0.95
N CYS A 9 -3.33 -7.33 -2.13
CA CYS A 9 -3.11 -8.51 -2.96
C CYS A 9 -3.17 -8.10 -4.43
N ARG A 10 -2.25 -8.62 -5.23
CA ARG A 10 -2.08 -8.23 -6.63
C ARG A 10 -1.36 -9.30 -7.43
N GLU A 11 -1.66 -9.36 -8.71
CA GLU A 11 -0.80 -10.04 -9.68
C GLU A 11 0.37 -9.11 -10.06
N ILE A 12 1.58 -9.69 -10.05
CA ILE A 12 2.82 -9.09 -10.50
C ILE A 12 3.16 -9.74 -11.84
N THR A 13 3.02 -8.99 -12.92
CA THR A 13 3.45 -9.38 -14.28
C THR A 13 4.36 -8.31 -14.84
N ALA A 14 5.39 -8.72 -15.58
CA ALA A 14 6.15 -7.90 -16.53
C ALA A 14 6.37 -6.44 -16.07
N GLY A 15 7.42 -6.23 -15.25
CA GLY A 15 7.91 -4.90 -14.93
C GLY A 15 8.99 -4.45 -15.92
N PRO A 16 9.00 -3.19 -16.37
CA PRO A 16 10.08 -2.66 -17.23
C PRO A 16 11.44 -2.53 -16.50
N SER A 17 11.44 -2.64 -15.17
CA SER A 17 12.66 -2.56 -14.35
C SER A 17 13.25 -3.94 -14.10
N ARG A 18 14.57 -4.08 -14.25
CA ARG A 18 15.30 -5.28 -13.81
C ARG A 18 15.27 -5.45 -12.29
N ASP A 19 15.17 -4.36 -11.53
CA ASP A 19 15.17 -4.38 -10.07
C ASP A 19 13.79 -3.95 -9.53
N MET A 20 13.23 -4.79 -8.66
CA MET A 20 12.04 -4.54 -7.88
C MET A 20 12.44 -4.40 -6.42
N ARG A 21 12.27 -3.21 -5.85
CA ARG A 21 12.62 -2.91 -4.46
C ARG A 21 11.38 -2.49 -3.70
N GLU A 22 11.21 -3.05 -2.51
CA GLU A 22 10.20 -2.62 -1.56
C GLU A 22 10.88 -2.32 -0.21
N PRO A 23 10.51 -1.22 0.46
CA PRO A 23 11.06 -0.91 1.77
C PRO A 23 10.65 -1.96 2.79
N ALA A 24 11.40 -2.03 3.89
CA ALA A 24 11.05 -2.87 5.02
C ALA A 24 9.62 -2.59 5.47
N SER A 25 8.85 -3.65 5.67
CA SER A 25 7.43 -3.58 6.03
C SER A 25 7.17 -4.45 7.24
N MET A 26 6.34 -3.97 8.15
CA MET A 26 5.93 -4.76 9.33
C MET A 26 5.02 -5.96 8.99
N TYR A 27 4.66 -6.14 7.72
CA TYR A 27 3.78 -7.20 7.24
C TYR A 27 4.55 -8.25 6.43
N THR A 28 4.12 -9.51 6.54
CA THR A 28 4.68 -10.60 5.73
C THR A 28 4.23 -10.44 4.29
N ARG A 29 5.18 -10.50 3.35
CA ARG A 29 4.88 -10.64 1.92
C ARG A 29 4.85 -12.12 1.57
N ILE A 30 3.85 -12.51 0.79
CA ILE A 30 3.64 -13.88 0.33
C ILE A 30 3.56 -13.84 -1.18
N ASP A 31 4.42 -14.56 -1.89
CA ASP A 31 4.37 -14.63 -3.35
C ASP A 31 4.16 -16.08 -3.80
N ILE A 32 3.11 -16.33 -4.59
CA ILE A 32 2.93 -17.56 -5.35
C ILE A 32 3.54 -17.31 -6.73
N VAL A 33 4.70 -17.91 -7.00
CA VAL A 33 5.44 -17.70 -8.26
C VAL A 33 4.86 -18.60 -9.34
N ALA A 34 4.28 -17.97 -10.36
CA ALA A 34 3.66 -18.64 -11.49
C ALA A 34 4.63 -18.87 -12.64
N GLY A 35 5.66 -18.03 -12.78
CA GLY A 35 6.62 -18.13 -13.87
C GLY A 35 7.72 -17.06 -13.82
N GLY A 36 8.56 -17.08 -14.85
CA GLY A 36 9.67 -16.15 -14.99
C GLY A 36 10.94 -16.57 -14.26
N GLU A 37 11.97 -15.74 -14.38
CA GLU A 37 13.26 -15.92 -13.71
C GLU A 37 13.55 -14.71 -12.84
N ALA A 38 13.78 -14.96 -11.55
CA ALA A 38 14.09 -13.92 -10.60
C ALA A 38 15.04 -14.38 -9.50
N LEU A 39 15.83 -13.43 -9.00
CA LEU A 39 16.72 -13.58 -7.86
C LEU A 39 16.22 -12.68 -6.73
N TYR A 40 15.94 -13.26 -5.57
CA TYR A 40 15.82 -12.50 -4.32
C TYR A 40 17.21 -12.20 -3.78
N LEU A 41 17.43 -10.95 -3.41
CA LEU A 41 18.70 -10.41 -2.92
C LEU A 41 18.53 -10.00 -1.45
N ASP A 42 19.32 -10.61 -0.59
CA ASP A 42 19.31 -10.41 0.86
C ASP A 42 20.75 -10.20 1.35
N GLY A 43 21.16 -8.93 1.42
CA GLY A 43 22.54 -8.55 1.68
C GLY A 43 23.51 -9.18 0.66
N ALA A 44 24.39 -10.06 1.15
CA ALA A 44 25.36 -10.78 0.32
C ALA A 44 24.77 -12.05 -0.35
N SER A 45 23.61 -12.53 0.10
CA SER A 45 23.02 -13.78 -0.39
C SER A 45 22.11 -13.54 -1.59
N ARG A 46 22.13 -14.47 -2.56
CA ARG A 46 21.24 -14.48 -3.72
C ARG A 46 20.49 -15.80 -3.80
N ARG A 47 19.17 -15.75 -3.94
CA ARG A 47 18.33 -16.96 -4.02
C ARG A 47 17.43 -16.91 -5.24
N GLN A 48 17.39 -18.00 -5.99
CA GLN A 48 16.50 -18.11 -7.14
C GLN A 48 15.06 -18.33 -6.68
N LEU A 49 14.14 -17.56 -7.27
CA LEU A 49 12.70 -17.72 -7.10
C LEU A 49 12.18 -18.64 -8.21
N LEU A 50 11.66 -19.80 -7.83
CA LEU A 50 11.26 -20.87 -8.72
C LEU A 50 9.76 -20.82 -8.97
N ALA A 51 9.35 -21.04 -10.22
CA ALA A 51 7.94 -21.23 -10.56
C ALA A 51 7.35 -22.44 -9.82
N GLY A 52 6.05 -22.37 -9.53
CA GLY A 52 5.35 -23.40 -8.76
C GLY A 52 5.72 -23.41 -7.28
N HIS A 53 6.28 -22.32 -6.75
CA HIS A 53 6.57 -22.20 -5.32
C HIS A 53 5.81 -21.04 -4.67
N LEU A 54 5.46 -21.21 -3.40
CA LEU A 54 5.00 -20.16 -2.51
C LEU A 54 6.18 -19.69 -1.65
N TYR A 55 6.44 -18.39 -1.66
CA TYR A 55 7.48 -17.76 -0.85
C TYR A 55 6.88 -16.92 0.25
N LEU A 56 7.47 -16.98 1.46
CA LEU A 56 7.17 -16.10 2.58
C LEU A 56 8.39 -15.23 2.86
N PHE A 57 8.26 -13.94 2.63
CA PHE A 57 9.29 -12.96 2.93
C PHE A 57 9.09 -12.40 4.34
N PRO A 58 10.14 -12.37 5.16
CA PRO A 58 10.03 -11.94 6.54
C PRO A 58 9.67 -10.45 6.63
N PRO A 59 8.89 -10.05 7.64
CA PRO A 59 8.66 -8.65 7.96
C PRO A 59 9.96 -7.95 8.42
N GLU A 60 9.94 -6.62 8.42
CA GLU A 60 11.04 -5.72 8.77
C GLU A 60 12.30 -5.84 7.90
N GLN A 61 12.23 -6.59 6.81
CA GLN A 61 13.31 -6.68 5.81
C GLN A 61 12.86 -6.05 4.50
N PRO A 62 13.72 -5.26 3.84
CA PRO A 62 13.44 -4.78 2.49
C PRO A 62 13.40 -5.98 1.54
N VAL A 63 12.48 -5.95 0.59
CA VAL A 63 12.40 -6.97 -0.45
C VAL A 63 13.09 -6.44 -1.69
N HIS A 64 14.17 -7.10 -2.12
CA HIS A 64 14.86 -6.78 -3.37
C HIS A 64 14.82 -8.00 -4.28
N ILE A 65 14.09 -7.90 -5.38
CA ILE A 65 14.01 -8.95 -6.41
C ILE A 65 14.59 -8.40 -7.71
N ARG A 66 15.50 -9.14 -8.32
CA ARG A 66 16.04 -8.88 -9.65
C ARG A 66 15.49 -9.87 -10.65
N GLN A 67 14.81 -9.41 -11.69
CA GLN A 67 14.16 -10.26 -12.69
C GLN A 67 14.90 -10.29 -14.03
N SER A 68 14.71 -11.37 -14.78
CA SER A 68 15.13 -11.49 -16.18
C SER A 68 14.29 -10.58 -17.07
N VAL A 69 14.93 -9.94 -18.04
CA VAL A 69 14.21 -9.15 -19.06
C VAL A 69 13.50 -10.05 -20.06
N GLN A 70 14.12 -11.19 -20.41
CA GLN A 70 13.58 -12.13 -21.39
C GLN A 70 12.45 -12.98 -20.78
N ARG A 71 12.56 -13.31 -19.49
CA ARG A 71 11.56 -14.09 -18.75
C ARG A 71 11.17 -13.36 -17.46
N PRO A 72 10.35 -12.29 -17.55
CA PRO A 72 10.00 -11.47 -16.40
C PRO A 72 9.33 -12.26 -15.28
N TYR A 73 9.57 -11.82 -14.05
CA TYR A 73 9.00 -12.42 -12.85
C TYR A 73 7.48 -12.34 -12.88
N HIS A 74 6.81 -13.48 -12.72
CA HIS A 74 5.35 -13.58 -12.65
C HIS A 74 4.92 -14.24 -11.34
N ALA A 75 4.22 -13.48 -10.51
CA ALA A 75 3.78 -13.96 -9.20
C ALA A 75 2.46 -13.34 -8.76
N TYR A 76 1.71 -14.06 -7.91
CA TYR A 76 0.57 -13.53 -7.18
C TYR A 76 1.03 -13.17 -5.77
N SER A 77 0.99 -11.89 -5.45
CA SER A 77 1.59 -11.33 -4.25
C SER A 77 0.52 -10.86 -3.27
N PHE A 78 0.75 -11.15 -1.99
CA PHE A 78 -0.13 -10.80 -0.88
C PHE A 78 0.70 -10.14 0.23
N ARG A 79 0.11 -9.17 0.92
CA ARG A 79 0.63 -8.65 2.19
C ARG A 79 -0.34 -8.94 3.30
N ALA A 80 0.13 -9.66 4.30
CA ALA A 80 -0.68 -10.14 5.40
C ALA A 80 -0.07 -9.78 6.76
N ALA A 81 -0.95 -9.66 7.75
CA ALA A 81 -0.60 -9.74 9.16
C ALA A 81 0.35 -10.91 9.43
N VAL A 82 1.32 -10.69 10.33
CA VAL A 82 2.49 -11.55 10.53
C VAL A 82 2.14 -13.04 10.54
N LEU A 83 2.82 -13.78 9.68
CA LEU A 83 2.92 -15.23 9.76
C LEU A 83 4.19 -15.59 10.54
N PRO A 84 4.17 -16.64 11.37
CA PRO A 84 5.41 -17.22 11.86
C PRO A 84 6.27 -17.65 10.67
N SER A 85 7.51 -17.17 10.63
CA SER A 85 8.55 -17.68 9.74
C SER A 85 9.30 -18.83 10.45
N PRO A 86 9.97 -19.71 9.72
CA PRO A 86 10.89 -20.65 10.36
C PRO A 86 12.19 -19.99 10.81
N PRO A 87 12.81 -20.48 11.89
CA PRO A 87 13.96 -19.83 12.49
C PRO A 87 15.18 -19.71 11.58
N GLY A 88 15.67 -18.49 11.38
CA GLY A 88 16.92 -18.21 10.64
C GLY A 88 16.81 -18.27 9.12
N THR A 89 15.61 -18.44 8.55
CA THR A 89 15.39 -18.32 7.11
C THR A 89 15.08 -16.88 6.70
N THR A 90 15.82 -16.34 5.73
CA THR A 90 15.63 -14.98 5.20
C THR A 90 14.56 -14.88 4.12
N VAL A 91 14.20 -16.01 3.51
CA VAL A 91 12.96 -16.20 2.76
C VAL A 91 12.62 -17.68 2.83
N PHE A 92 11.37 -18.00 3.13
CA PHE A 92 10.90 -19.38 3.14
C PHE A 92 10.28 -19.74 1.78
N SER A 93 10.47 -20.97 1.30
CA SER A 93 9.92 -21.46 0.02
C SER A 93 9.22 -22.81 0.16
N ILE A 94 8.03 -22.94 -0.42
CA ILE A 94 7.22 -24.17 -0.43
C ILE A 94 6.95 -24.58 -1.88
N PRO A 95 7.31 -25.81 -2.32
CA PRO A 95 6.86 -26.33 -3.60
C PRO A 95 5.35 -26.58 -3.56
N ILE A 96 4.63 -26.08 -4.56
CA ILE A 96 3.20 -26.30 -4.73
C ILE A 96 3.01 -27.58 -5.55
N PRO A 97 2.37 -28.63 -5.00
CA PRO A 97 2.06 -29.84 -5.74
C PRO A 97 1.18 -29.53 -6.95
N ARG A 98 1.24 -30.39 -7.97
CA ARG A 98 0.46 -30.21 -9.21
C ARG A 98 -1.05 -30.48 -9.04
N ARG A 99 -1.47 -31.09 -7.92
CA ARG A 99 -2.86 -31.50 -7.62
C ARG A 99 -3.11 -31.45 -6.12
N GLY A 100 -4.38 -31.57 -5.72
CA GLY A 100 -4.81 -31.63 -4.32
C GLY A 100 -5.23 -30.27 -3.75
N ALA A 101 -5.63 -30.26 -2.47
CA ALA A 101 -6.23 -29.09 -1.83
C ALA A 101 -5.29 -27.87 -1.81
N PHE A 102 -4.00 -28.05 -1.56
CA PHE A 102 -3.04 -26.94 -1.57
C PHE A 102 -2.90 -26.31 -2.96
N HIS A 103 -2.82 -27.13 -4.02
CA HIS A 103 -2.84 -26.64 -5.41
C HIS A 103 -4.12 -25.85 -5.70
N ALA A 104 -5.29 -26.42 -5.37
CA ALA A 104 -6.58 -25.77 -5.60
C ALA A 104 -6.66 -24.41 -4.89
N LEU A 105 -6.27 -24.33 -3.62
CA LEU A 105 -6.26 -23.07 -2.88
C LEU A 105 -5.32 -22.04 -3.50
N THR A 106 -4.11 -22.44 -3.92
CA THR A 106 -3.18 -21.51 -4.59
C THR A 106 -3.72 -20.98 -5.92
N THR A 107 -4.51 -21.79 -6.65
CA THR A 107 -5.19 -21.36 -7.88
C THR A 107 -6.30 -20.35 -7.60
N VAL A 108 -7.09 -20.54 -6.54
CA VAL A 108 -8.11 -19.56 -6.15
C VAL A 108 -7.46 -18.29 -5.56
N LEU A 109 -6.35 -18.43 -4.83
CA LEU A 109 -5.55 -17.29 -4.36
C LEU A 109 -5.03 -16.44 -5.52
N ALA A 110 -4.52 -17.08 -6.57
CA ALA A 110 -4.10 -16.39 -7.78
C ALA A 110 -5.24 -15.54 -8.35
N GLU A 111 -6.43 -16.10 -8.45
CA GLU A 111 -7.61 -15.38 -8.92
C GLU A 111 -8.03 -14.23 -7.98
N ALA A 112 -7.96 -14.44 -6.66
CA ALA A 112 -8.19 -13.39 -5.68
C ALA A 112 -7.18 -12.24 -5.84
N ALA A 113 -5.90 -12.53 -6.11
CA ALA A 113 -4.87 -11.53 -6.37
C ALA A 113 -5.11 -10.77 -7.68
N ARG A 114 -5.51 -11.44 -8.76
CA ARG A 114 -5.88 -10.78 -10.03
C ARG A 114 -7.02 -9.79 -9.84
N LYS A 115 -8.05 -10.22 -9.11
CA LYS A 115 -9.24 -9.41 -8.79
C LYS A 115 -9.02 -8.43 -7.62
N ARG A 116 -7.83 -8.44 -6.99
CA ARG A 116 -7.51 -7.67 -5.77
C ARG A 116 -8.52 -7.85 -4.63
N ASN A 117 -9.12 -9.04 -4.53
CA ASN A 117 -10.11 -9.37 -3.52
C ASN A 117 -9.43 -9.79 -2.21
N ARG A 118 -9.16 -8.80 -1.36
CA ARG A 118 -8.46 -8.98 -0.08
C ARG A 118 -9.21 -9.88 0.90
N GLU A 119 -10.53 -9.80 0.94
CA GLU A 119 -11.32 -10.60 1.87
C GLU A 119 -11.26 -12.08 1.52
N LEU A 120 -11.47 -12.40 0.24
CA LEU A 120 -11.32 -13.77 -0.26
C LEU A 120 -9.87 -14.25 -0.07
N ALA A 121 -8.88 -13.41 -0.39
CA ALA A 121 -7.48 -13.74 -0.19
C ALA A 121 -7.16 -14.06 1.28
N GLY A 122 -7.70 -13.32 2.24
CA GLY A 122 -7.50 -13.58 3.68
C GLY A 122 -8.02 -14.94 4.11
N ARG A 123 -9.27 -15.27 3.74
CA ARG A 123 -9.89 -16.58 4.06
C ARG A 123 -9.13 -17.75 3.42
N LEU A 124 -8.69 -17.56 2.18
CA LEU A 124 -7.93 -18.59 1.45
C LEU A 124 -6.51 -18.73 2.00
N LEU A 125 -5.82 -17.63 2.33
CA LEU A 125 -4.50 -17.69 2.94
C LEU A 125 -4.56 -18.39 4.29
N GLU A 126 -5.55 -18.10 5.13
CA GLU A 126 -5.76 -18.80 6.39
C GLU A 126 -5.86 -20.32 6.18
N SER A 127 -6.71 -20.75 5.24
CA SER A 127 -6.87 -22.17 4.87
C SER A 127 -5.57 -22.77 4.30
N THR A 128 -4.86 -22.00 3.48
CA THR A 128 -3.60 -22.40 2.83
C THR A 128 -2.50 -22.62 3.85
N LEU A 129 -2.40 -21.74 4.84
CA LEU A 129 -1.42 -21.82 5.92
C LEU A 129 -1.70 -22.98 6.86
N ILE A 130 -2.97 -23.30 7.12
CA ILE A 130 -3.36 -24.51 7.86
C ILE A 130 -2.88 -25.77 7.13
N LEU A 131 -3.08 -25.85 5.80
CA LEU A 131 -2.61 -27.00 5.02
C LEU A 131 -1.09 -27.08 4.96
N ILE A 132 -0.40 -25.95 4.77
CA ILE A 132 1.06 -25.86 4.85
C ILE A 132 1.54 -26.37 6.21
N ASN A 133 0.88 -25.98 7.29
CA ASN A 133 1.25 -26.40 8.63
C ASN A 133 1.11 -27.92 8.81
N GLY A 134 0.04 -28.51 8.25
CA GLY A 134 -0.18 -29.96 8.25
C GLY A 134 0.81 -30.76 7.38
N GLN A 135 1.31 -30.19 6.27
CA GLN A 135 2.22 -30.89 5.35
C GLN A 135 3.72 -30.65 5.62
N ALA A 136 4.09 -29.49 6.17
CA ALA A 136 5.48 -29.06 6.27
C ALA A 136 5.94 -28.75 7.72
N ARG A 137 5.12 -29.03 8.75
CA ARG A 137 5.43 -28.74 10.18
C ARG A 137 5.94 -27.31 10.37
N PHE A 138 5.24 -26.38 9.75
CA PHE A 138 5.66 -25.00 9.52
C PHE A 138 5.60 -24.12 10.75
N ILE A 139 4.51 -24.30 11.48
CA ILE A 139 4.45 -24.08 12.91
C ILE A 139 4.93 -25.41 13.47
N PRO A 140 5.82 -25.46 14.46
CA PRO A 140 5.97 -26.68 15.19
C PRO A 140 4.59 -27.00 15.79
N VAL A 141 3.82 -27.89 15.15
CA VAL A 141 2.77 -28.67 15.84
C VAL A 141 3.49 -29.82 16.54
N ARG A 142 4.55 -29.46 17.25
CA ARG A 142 4.92 -30.14 18.47
C ARG A 142 4.22 -29.34 19.57
N GLU A 143 3.98 -29.95 20.71
CA GLU A 143 3.82 -29.23 21.97
C GLU A 143 5.11 -28.42 22.19
N ASP A 144 5.25 -27.31 21.51
CA ASP A 144 6.38 -26.42 21.61
C ASP A 144 6.04 -25.31 22.59
N ALA A 145 7.06 -24.86 23.29
CA ALA A 145 7.04 -23.70 24.18
C ALA A 145 6.28 -22.48 23.61
N PHE A 146 6.25 -22.30 22.29
CA PHE A 146 5.70 -21.10 21.67
C PHE A 146 4.20 -21.20 21.39
N SER A 147 3.61 -22.38 21.24
CA SER A 147 2.18 -22.56 20.93
C SER A 147 1.27 -22.05 22.05
N ASP A 148 1.48 -22.49 23.30
CA ASP A 148 0.74 -22.00 24.46
C ASP A 148 1.01 -20.51 24.70
N MET A 149 2.27 -20.09 24.55
CA MET A 149 2.67 -18.69 24.67
C MET A 149 1.95 -17.82 23.63
N LEU A 150 1.87 -18.22 22.36
CA LEU A 150 1.20 -17.46 21.31
C LEU A 150 -0.30 -17.38 21.54
N ARG A 151 -0.94 -18.49 21.95
CA ARG A 151 -2.36 -18.47 22.35
C ARG A 151 -2.60 -17.49 23.47
N TYR A 152 -1.76 -17.52 24.50
CA TYR A 152 -1.82 -16.58 25.61
C TYR A 152 -1.58 -15.14 25.15
N LEU A 153 -0.56 -14.89 24.32
CA LEU A 153 -0.20 -13.58 23.80
C LEU A 153 -1.35 -12.98 23.00
N VAL A 154 -1.95 -13.72 22.06
CA VAL A 154 -3.08 -13.24 21.25
C VAL A 154 -4.33 -13.00 22.09
N ALA A 155 -4.55 -13.77 23.15
CA ALA A 155 -5.65 -13.51 24.08
C ALA A 155 -5.40 -12.30 25.00
N ASN A 156 -4.14 -11.96 25.28
CA ASN A 156 -3.77 -11.01 26.33
C ASN A 156 -2.91 -9.82 25.85
N PHE A 157 -2.75 -9.58 24.54
CA PHE A 157 -1.89 -8.49 24.03
C PHE A 157 -2.35 -7.09 24.49
N ALA A 158 -3.63 -6.95 24.82
CA ALA A 158 -4.23 -5.72 25.33
C ALA A 158 -4.02 -5.51 26.84
N SER A 159 -3.48 -6.50 27.54
CA SER A 159 -3.20 -6.43 28.97
C SER A 159 -1.75 -6.00 29.24
N ASP A 160 -1.39 -5.85 30.52
CA ASP A 160 0.01 -5.68 30.93
C ASP A 160 0.79 -6.99 30.71
N LEU A 161 1.34 -7.13 29.51
CA LEU A 161 2.02 -8.34 29.07
C LEU A 161 3.53 -8.15 29.12
N SER A 162 4.19 -8.84 30.04
CA SER A 162 5.64 -8.79 30.19
C SER A 162 6.35 -9.86 29.35
N VAL A 163 7.57 -9.55 28.90
CA VAL A 163 8.45 -10.54 28.22
C VAL A 163 8.73 -11.72 29.14
N ARG A 164 8.84 -11.49 30.46
CA ARG A 164 9.06 -12.53 31.46
C ARG A 164 7.89 -13.53 31.48
N THR A 165 6.66 -13.04 31.53
CA THR A 165 5.45 -13.89 31.49
C THR A 165 5.43 -14.78 30.24
N LEU A 166 5.75 -14.21 29.07
CA LEU A 166 5.81 -14.98 27.83
C LEU A 166 6.94 -16.01 27.82
N ALA A 167 8.08 -15.66 28.41
CA ALA A 167 9.22 -16.57 28.54
C ALA A 167 8.91 -17.72 29.50
N ASP A 168 8.24 -17.46 30.61
CA ASP A 168 7.83 -18.45 31.60
C ASP A 168 6.81 -19.45 31.00
N ILE A 169 5.80 -18.96 30.25
CA ILE A 169 4.86 -19.84 29.52
C ILE A 169 5.60 -20.68 28.48
N ALA A 170 6.63 -20.12 27.87
CA ALA A 170 7.50 -20.83 26.94
C ALA A 170 8.52 -21.76 27.64
N GLY A 171 8.56 -21.84 28.98
CA GLY A 171 9.56 -22.64 29.69
C GLY A 171 11.00 -22.22 29.41
N LEU A 172 11.24 -20.94 29.11
CA LEU A 172 12.54 -20.39 28.73
C LEU A 172 12.94 -19.23 29.65
N HIS A 173 14.24 -19.12 29.95
CA HIS A 173 14.78 -17.90 30.55
C HIS A 173 14.58 -16.69 29.61
N PRO A 174 14.23 -15.47 30.09
CA PRO A 174 13.89 -14.31 29.25
C PRO A 174 14.88 -13.99 28.12
N ASN A 175 16.18 -14.03 28.40
CA ASN A 175 17.22 -13.77 27.38
C ASN A 175 17.24 -14.83 26.28
N SER A 176 17.05 -16.11 26.64
CA SER A 176 16.96 -17.21 25.69
C SER A 176 15.66 -17.13 24.89
N PHE A 177 14.55 -16.78 25.54
CA PHE A 177 13.26 -16.53 24.90
C PHE A 177 13.35 -15.43 23.84
N MET A 178 13.87 -14.24 24.17
CA MET A 178 13.96 -13.14 23.20
C MET A 178 14.81 -13.50 21.98
N ARG A 179 15.97 -14.14 22.20
CA ARG A 179 16.85 -14.60 21.11
C ARG A 179 16.17 -15.64 20.24
N ARG A 180 15.52 -16.62 20.86
CA ARG A 180 14.83 -17.71 20.16
C ARG A 180 13.58 -17.21 19.43
N PHE A 181 12.76 -16.37 20.05
CA PHE A 181 11.61 -15.71 19.44
C PHE A 181 12.04 -14.91 18.22
N LYS A 182 13.07 -14.05 18.33
CA LYS A 182 13.55 -13.27 17.18
C LYS A 182 14.05 -14.18 16.06
N LYS A 183 14.75 -15.27 16.41
CA LYS A 183 15.22 -16.25 15.44
C LYS A 183 14.04 -16.88 14.70
N GLU A 184 13.04 -17.37 15.44
CA GLU A 184 11.83 -18.04 14.94
C GLU A 184 10.93 -17.07 14.16
N PHE A 185 10.40 -16.04 14.79
CA PHE A 185 9.39 -15.15 14.19
C PHE A 185 9.97 -14.04 13.30
N GLY A 186 11.30 -13.97 13.14
CA GLY A 186 11.99 -12.96 12.33
C GLY A 186 12.01 -11.55 12.92
N MET A 187 11.34 -11.32 14.06
CA MET A 187 11.23 -10.02 14.72
C MET A 187 11.28 -10.12 16.25
N PRO A 188 11.66 -9.05 16.97
CA PRO A 188 11.56 -9.02 18.43
C PRO A 188 10.13 -9.21 18.94
N VAL A 189 9.95 -9.93 20.06
CA VAL A 189 8.62 -10.17 20.68
C VAL A 189 7.84 -8.89 20.96
N LYS A 190 8.51 -7.83 21.41
CA LYS A 190 7.86 -6.53 21.66
C LYS A 190 7.27 -5.96 20.37
N HIS A 191 7.94 -6.11 19.24
CA HIS A 191 7.43 -5.65 17.95
C HIS A 191 6.20 -6.45 17.54
N TYR A 192 6.21 -7.77 17.77
CA TYR A 192 5.05 -8.62 17.53
C TYR A 192 3.82 -8.20 18.36
N ILE A 193 4.01 -7.84 19.64
CA ILE A 193 2.93 -7.30 20.48
C ILE A 193 2.44 -5.95 19.93
N ASP A 194 3.36 -5.04 19.60
CA ASP A 194 3.04 -3.74 19.02
C ASP A 194 2.20 -3.90 17.72
N MET A 195 2.49 -4.92 16.90
CA MET A 195 1.73 -5.25 15.70
C MET A 195 0.27 -5.59 16.01
N LEU A 196 0.03 -6.53 16.93
CA LEU A 196 -1.32 -6.93 17.32
C LEU A 196 -2.10 -5.74 17.88
N ARG A 197 -1.46 -4.95 18.74
CA ARG A 197 -2.05 -3.72 19.29
C ARG A 197 -2.43 -2.74 18.19
N LEU A 198 -1.57 -2.56 17.18
CA LEU A 198 -1.87 -1.68 16.06
C LEU A 198 -3.01 -2.20 15.18
N GLN A 199 -3.07 -3.50 14.91
CA GLN A 199 -4.14 -4.09 14.12
C GLN A 199 -5.49 -3.93 14.83
N GLN A 200 -5.55 -4.24 16.12
CA GLN A 200 -6.74 -3.99 16.94
C GLN A 200 -7.17 -2.53 16.88
N ALA A 201 -6.22 -1.59 16.98
CA ALA A 201 -6.50 -0.18 16.94
C ALA A 201 -7.10 0.26 15.59
N LYS A 202 -6.51 -0.22 14.48
CA LYS A 202 -7.02 0.05 13.13
C LYS A 202 -8.44 -0.49 12.96
N MET A 203 -8.71 -1.72 13.41
CA MET A 203 -10.04 -2.33 13.34
C MET A 203 -11.07 -1.50 14.11
N LEU A 204 -10.77 -1.12 15.36
CA LEU A 204 -11.67 -0.32 16.19
C LEU A 204 -11.93 1.07 15.60
N LEU A 205 -10.89 1.74 15.10
CA LEU A 205 -11.04 3.05 14.45
C LEU A 205 -11.82 2.95 13.13
N HIS A 206 -11.68 1.86 12.37
CA HIS A 206 -12.47 1.60 11.16
C HIS A 206 -13.94 1.32 11.47
N ALA A 207 -14.23 0.67 12.60
CA ALA A 207 -15.59 0.47 13.09
C ALA A 207 -16.20 1.74 13.71
N ASN A 208 -15.61 2.92 13.48
CA ASN A 208 -15.99 4.21 14.07
C ASN A 208 -15.91 4.25 15.61
N GLY A 209 -15.11 3.38 16.23
CA GLY A 209 -14.84 3.43 17.66
C GLY A 209 -14.24 4.76 18.11
N SER A 210 -14.40 5.08 19.40
CA SER A 210 -13.76 6.27 19.96
C SER A 210 -12.24 6.08 20.01
N ILE A 211 -11.48 7.19 19.95
CA ILE A 211 -10.02 7.14 20.09
C ILE A 211 -9.64 6.56 21.47
N ARG A 212 -10.46 6.81 22.49
CA ARG A 212 -10.27 6.29 23.85
C ARG A 212 -10.43 4.78 23.88
N ASP A 213 -11.51 4.24 23.30
CA ASP A 213 -11.75 2.80 23.28
C ASP A 213 -10.69 2.07 22.47
N ALA A 214 -10.31 2.63 21.31
CA ALA A 214 -9.22 2.12 20.51
C ALA A 214 -7.90 2.09 21.29
N ALA A 215 -7.61 3.10 22.13
CA ALA A 215 -6.44 3.08 22.99
C ALA A 215 -6.50 1.98 24.05
N MET A 216 -7.61 1.90 24.80
CA MET A 216 -7.74 0.97 25.93
C MET A 216 -7.76 -0.49 25.46
N GLN A 217 -8.57 -0.80 24.45
CA GLN A 217 -8.71 -2.16 23.92
C GLN A 217 -7.50 -2.64 23.11
N SER A 218 -6.61 -1.72 22.72
CA SER A 218 -5.30 -2.05 22.14
C SER A 218 -4.18 -2.09 23.20
N GLY A 219 -4.50 -2.06 24.49
CA GLY A 219 -3.55 -2.21 25.58
C GLY A 219 -2.65 -1.01 25.88
N PHE A 220 -3.16 0.20 25.64
CA PHE A 220 -2.52 1.43 26.10
C PHE A 220 -3.23 1.95 27.35
N SER A 221 -2.45 2.29 28.38
CA SER A 221 -2.98 2.87 29.62
C SER A 221 -3.56 4.27 29.46
N ASN A 222 -3.18 4.99 28.39
CA ASN A 222 -3.71 6.32 28.11
C ASN A 222 -3.66 6.67 26.61
N VAL A 223 -4.53 7.62 26.24
CA VAL A 223 -4.72 8.08 24.86
C VAL A 223 -3.48 8.79 24.30
N LYS A 224 -2.67 9.45 25.15
CA LYS A 224 -1.47 10.18 24.72
C LYS A 224 -0.39 9.20 24.22
N SER A 225 -0.11 8.14 24.99
CA SER A 225 0.80 7.05 24.61
C SER A 225 0.32 6.34 23.35
N PHE A 226 -0.96 6.02 23.27
CA PHE A 226 -1.58 5.43 22.09
C PHE A 226 -1.43 6.32 20.86
N THR A 227 -1.75 7.60 20.97
CA THR A 227 -1.69 8.54 19.84
C THR A 227 -0.28 8.66 19.30
N ARG A 228 0.73 8.75 20.17
CA ARG A 228 2.14 8.76 19.77
C ARG A 228 2.52 7.46 19.05
N PHE A 229 2.18 6.32 19.64
CA PHE A 229 2.42 5.00 19.05
C PHE A 229 1.78 4.86 17.66
N PHE A 230 0.47 5.10 17.57
CA PHE A 230 -0.30 4.94 16.35
C PHE A 230 0.16 5.90 15.26
N SER A 231 0.41 7.17 15.59
CA SER A 231 0.88 8.16 14.62
C SER A 231 2.28 7.84 14.10
N ALA A 232 3.15 7.28 14.94
CA ALA A 232 4.48 6.85 14.51
C ALA A 232 4.41 5.70 13.50
N ARG A 233 3.49 4.74 13.70
CA ARG A 233 3.33 3.56 12.83
C ARG A 233 2.48 3.82 11.58
N VAL A 234 1.39 4.57 11.69
CA VAL A 234 0.41 4.79 10.61
C VAL A 234 0.63 6.13 9.89
N ARG A 235 1.49 7.00 10.44
CA ARG A 235 1.85 8.33 9.91
C ARG A 235 0.71 9.34 9.83
N VAL A 236 -0.46 8.98 10.32
CA VAL A 236 -1.59 9.89 10.58
C VAL A 236 -2.08 9.69 12.01
N SER A 237 -2.62 10.74 12.62
CA SER A 237 -3.20 10.60 13.96
C SER A 237 -4.40 9.65 13.97
N PRO A 238 -4.72 8.98 15.09
CA PRO A 238 -5.92 8.13 15.19
C PRO A 238 -7.20 8.85 14.75
N GLY A 239 -7.33 10.13 15.12
CA GLY A 239 -8.46 10.96 14.70
C GLY A 239 -8.49 11.23 13.21
N ALA A 240 -7.34 11.48 12.58
CA ALA A 240 -7.23 11.61 11.14
C ALA A 240 -7.56 10.27 10.45
N TYR A 241 -7.00 9.15 10.92
CA TYR A 241 -7.29 7.80 10.44
C TYR A 241 -8.79 7.50 10.47
N ARG A 242 -9.44 7.77 11.60
CA ARG A 242 -10.89 7.61 11.77
C ARG A 242 -11.70 8.49 10.82
N ARG A 243 -11.35 9.78 10.67
CA ARG A 243 -12.03 10.66 9.71
C ARG A 243 -11.86 10.17 8.27
N LEU A 244 -10.67 9.68 7.96
CA LEU A 244 -10.32 9.13 6.66
C LEU A 244 -10.88 7.73 6.45
N ASN A 245 -11.64 7.14 7.38
CA ASN A 245 -12.36 5.89 7.14
C ASN A 245 -13.24 6.02 5.88
N ARG A 246 -13.85 7.20 5.67
CA ARG A 246 -14.47 7.59 4.40
C ARG A 246 -13.52 8.48 3.60
N PRO A 247 -13.39 8.28 2.28
CA PRO A 247 -12.63 9.20 1.43
C PRO A 247 -13.23 10.61 1.51
N PRO A 248 -12.40 11.67 1.45
CA PRO A 248 -12.87 13.04 1.57
C PRO A 248 -13.76 13.44 0.39
N VAL A 249 -14.57 14.47 0.61
CA VAL A 249 -15.39 15.12 -0.41
C VAL A 249 -14.83 16.53 -0.60
N ILE A 250 -14.50 16.91 -1.83
CA ILE A 250 -13.94 18.20 -2.20
C ILE A 250 -14.84 18.83 -3.26
N ALA A 251 -15.39 20.00 -2.97
CA ALA A 251 -16.14 20.78 -3.95
C ALA A 251 -15.16 21.49 -4.89
N ILE A 252 -15.26 21.22 -6.18
CA ILE A 252 -14.48 21.87 -7.22
C ILE A 252 -15.30 23.05 -7.76
N PRO A 253 -14.82 24.30 -7.63
CA PRO A 253 -15.56 25.47 -8.05
C PRO A 253 -15.66 25.54 -9.58
N ARG A 254 -16.81 26.03 -10.07
CA ARG A 254 -17.04 26.33 -11.48
C ARG A 254 -16.54 27.74 -11.81
N VAL A 255 -15.93 27.89 -12.98
CA VAL A 255 -15.53 29.17 -13.56
C VAL A 255 -16.12 29.32 -14.98
N PRO A 256 -16.10 30.53 -15.57
CA PRO A 256 -16.43 30.69 -16.98
C PRO A 256 -15.51 29.84 -17.88
N LYS A 257 -15.97 29.55 -19.10
CA LYS A 257 -15.20 28.78 -20.10
C LYS A 257 -13.79 29.36 -20.25
N VAL A 258 -12.78 28.53 -20.08
CA VAL A 258 -11.38 28.97 -20.16
C VAL A 258 -10.97 29.15 -21.61
N THR A 259 -10.30 30.27 -21.91
CA THR A 259 -9.71 30.59 -23.21
C THR A 259 -8.23 30.95 -23.06
N GLY A 260 -7.40 30.74 -24.08
CA GLY A 260 -5.96 31.11 -24.01
C GLY A 260 -5.07 30.11 -23.26
N GLY A 261 -5.48 28.83 -23.17
CA GLY A 261 -4.70 27.77 -22.52
C GLY A 261 -4.55 27.97 -21.01
N PHE A 262 -3.47 27.44 -20.42
CA PHE A 262 -3.26 27.49 -18.97
C PHE A 262 -3.03 28.91 -18.41
N ALA A 263 -2.61 29.86 -19.25
CA ALA A 263 -2.45 31.26 -18.86
C ALA A 263 -3.79 31.94 -18.58
N GLY A 264 -4.86 31.52 -19.25
CA GLY A 264 -6.22 32.04 -19.03
C GLY A 264 -7.01 31.34 -17.92
N VAL A 265 -6.42 30.36 -17.24
CA VAL A 265 -7.09 29.67 -16.12
C VAL A 265 -7.06 30.55 -14.86
N PRO A 266 -8.22 30.90 -14.26
CA PRO A 266 -8.30 31.74 -13.06
C PRO A 266 -7.99 30.92 -11.79
N TRP A 267 -6.71 30.53 -11.63
CA TRP A 267 -6.26 29.65 -10.55
C TRP A 267 -6.61 30.17 -9.15
N ASP A 268 -6.65 31.49 -8.96
CA ASP A 268 -7.04 32.15 -7.71
C ASP A 268 -8.43 31.74 -7.23
N ARG A 269 -9.37 31.46 -8.15
CA ARG A 269 -10.74 30.99 -7.87
C ARG A 269 -10.84 29.49 -7.58
N GLY A 270 -9.75 28.73 -7.77
CA GLY A 270 -9.71 27.31 -7.52
C GLY A 270 -9.67 26.94 -6.04
N ILE A 271 -10.21 25.76 -5.69
CA ILE A 271 -10.08 25.21 -4.34
C ILE A 271 -8.62 24.83 -4.07
N SER A 272 -8.11 25.19 -2.90
CA SER A 272 -6.74 24.86 -2.49
C SER A 272 -6.64 23.44 -1.93
N LEU A 273 -5.67 22.68 -2.40
CA LEU A 273 -5.33 21.33 -1.95
C LEU A 273 -4.11 21.39 -1.03
N THR A 274 -4.35 21.46 0.28
CA THR A 274 -3.28 21.67 1.28
C THR A 274 -3.08 20.48 2.21
N ARG A 275 -4.02 19.51 2.23
CA ARG A 275 -3.94 18.34 3.10
C ARG A 275 -3.42 17.13 2.31
N TRP A 276 -2.18 16.77 2.57
CA TRP A 276 -1.49 15.65 1.95
C TRP A 276 -1.13 14.62 3.01
N TYR A 277 -1.27 13.34 2.68
CA TYR A 277 -1.05 12.23 3.60
C TYR A 277 0.00 11.27 3.04
N PRO A 278 0.94 10.80 3.87
CA PRO A 278 1.91 9.80 3.46
C PRO A 278 1.23 8.46 3.12
N VAL A 279 1.70 7.78 2.07
CA VAL A 279 1.13 6.52 1.58
C VAL A 279 1.85 5.30 2.17
N PHE A 280 3.16 5.40 2.42
CA PHE A 280 4.00 4.32 2.95
C PHE A 280 4.84 4.78 4.13
N GLU A 281 5.42 3.82 4.85
CA GLU A 281 6.44 4.10 5.85
C GLU A 281 7.77 4.46 5.17
N SER A 282 8.22 5.70 5.35
CA SER A 282 9.58 6.15 4.98
C SER A 282 10.21 6.86 6.19
N PRO A 283 10.81 6.13 7.15
CA PRO A 283 11.47 6.73 8.31
C PRO A 283 12.58 7.70 7.88
N GLY A 284 12.79 8.77 8.64
CA GLY A 284 13.95 9.66 8.48
C GLY A 284 13.90 10.66 7.32
N HIS A 285 12.77 10.80 6.61
CA HIS A 285 12.66 11.73 5.50
C HIS A 285 11.97 13.04 5.91
N THR A 286 12.44 14.15 5.34
CA THR A 286 11.79 15.47 5.46
C THR A 286 10.43 15.45 4.76
N PRO A 287 9.34 15.94 5.41
CA PRO A 287 8.05 16.08 4.76
C PRO A 287 8.13 16.94 3.49
N LEU A 288 7.42 16.54 2.44
CA LEU A 288 7.39 17.30 1.19
C LEU A 288 6.56 18.57 1.34
N SER A 289 7.01 19.65 0.70
CA SER A 289 6.26 20.92 0.63
C SER A 289 5.35 20.89 -0.59
N LEU A 290 4.15 20.35 -0.42
CA LEU A 290 3.17 20.13 -1.49
C LEU A 290 2.01 21.12 -1.43
N SER A 291 1.58 21.58 -2.60
CA SER A 291 0.35 22.36 -2.74
C SER A 291 -0.33 22.04 -4.06
N GLY A 292 -1.62 22.37 -4.16
CA GLY A 292 -2.34 22.26 -5.41
C GLY A 292 -3.59 23.11 -5.47
N ARG A 293 -4.14 23.25 -6.67
CA ARG A 293 -5.40 23.94 -6.93
C ARG A 293 -6.22 23.18 -7.95
N MET A 294 -7.54 23.21 -7.78
CA MET A 294 -8.49 22.62 -8.74
C MET A 294 -9.68 23.55 -9.00
N LEU A 295 -10.14 23.54 -10.24
CA LEU A 295 -11.37 24.22 -10.70
C LEU A 295 -11.89 23.51 -11.95
N HIS A 296 -13.10 23.82 -12.39
CA HIS A 296 -13.62 23.34 -13.67
C HIS A 296 -14.41 24.44 -14.38
N ASP A 297 -14.53 24.35 -15.69
CA ASP A 297 -15.33 25.30 -16.48
C ASP A 297 -16.64 24.69 -17.01
N GLY A 298 -16.87 23.41 -16.70
CA GLY A 298 -18.00 22.60 -17.20
C GLY A 298 -17.66 21.78 -18.44
N VAL A 299 -16.47 21.95 -19.01
CA VAL A 299 -15.93 21.13 -20.10
C VAL A 299 -14.75 20.30 -19.61
N SER A 300 -13.85 20.90 -18.83
CA SER A 300 -12.66 20.24 -18.26
C SER A 300 -12.48 20.53 -16.78
N ILE A 301 -11.85 19.59 -16.07
CA ILE A 301 -11.24 19.83 -14.76
C ILE A 301 -9.82 20.33 -14.99
N TYR A 302 -9.46 21.42 -14.34
CA TYR A 302 -8.12 21.98 -14.32
C TYR A 302 -7.46 21.67 -12.98
N VAL A 303 -6.24 21.16 -13.04
CA VAL A 303 -5.44 20.82 -11.86
C VAL A 303 -4.08 21.50 -12.00
N ALA A 304 -3.65 22.21 -10.96
CA ALA A 304 -2.27 22.66 -10.81
C ALA A 304 -1.68 22.06 -9.54
N LEU A 305 -0.53 21.41 -9.62
CA LEU A 305 0.17 20.81 -8.48
C LEU A 305 1.59 21.34 -8.42
N GLU A 306 2.07 21.60 -7.21
CA GLU A 306 3.39 22.18 -7.00
C GLU A 306 4.08 21.51 -5.81
N GLU A 307 5.37 21.25 -5.99
CA GLU A 307 6.30 20.89 -4.93
C GLU A 307 7.43 21.92 -4.87
N ARG A 308 7.77 22.38 -3.66
CA ARG A 308 9.01 23.12 -3.42
C ARG A 308 10.12 22.12 -3.11
N VAL A 309 10.99 21.90 -4.08
CA VAL A 309 12.06 20.89 -4.05
C VAL A 309 13.21 21.33 -4.95
N PRO A 310 14.48 21.09 -4.58
CA PRO A 310 15.61 21.26 -5.49
C PRO A 310 15.41 20.36 -6.72
N THR A 311 15.17 20.92 -7.91
CA THR A 311 14.73 20.10 -9.05
C THR A 311 15.83 19.21 -9.61
N ALA A 312 17.09 19.50 -9.28
CA ALA A 312 18.25 18.69 -9.64
C ALA A 312 18.24 17.28 -9.00
N ILE A 313 17.46 17.06 -7.92
CA ILE A 313 17.35 15.73 -7.29
C ILE A 313 16.23 14.86 -7.89
N LEU A 314 15.43 15.41 -8.79
CA LEU A 314 14.29 14.71 -9.37
C LEU A 314 14.72 13.85 -10.55
N THR A 315 14.19 12.62 -10.62
CA THR A 315 14.47 11.69 -11.72
C THR A 315 13.26 11.55 -12.62
N SER A 316 13.39 11.90 -13.91
CA SER A 316 12.28 11.78 -14.85
C SER A 316 12.25 10.44 -15.58
N SER A 317 11.06 9.87 -15.74
CA SER A 317 10.80 8.71 -16.59
C SER A 317 9.41 8.78 -17.22
N ALA A 318 9.27 8.33 -18.47
CA ALA A 318 7.97 8.11 -19.10
C ALA A 318 7.27 6.85 -18.56
N THR A 319 7.98 5.98 -17.86
CA THR A 319 7.44 4.70 -17.41
C THR A 319 6.89 4.82 -16.00
N ILE A 320 5.71 4.25 -15.76
CA ILE A 320 5.06 4.34 -14.45
C ILE A 320 5.95 3.74 -13.35
N PHE A 321 6.05 4.45 -12.22
CA PHE A 321 6.89 4.11 -11.05
C PHE A 321 8.41 4.11 -11.27
N GLN A 322 8.91 4.55 -12.43
CA GLN A 322 10.36 4.61 -12.72
C GLN A 322 10.97 6.01 -12.62
N GLY A 323 10.26 6.95 -12.00
CA GLY A 323 10.68 8.33 -11.84
C GLY A 323 9.88 9.05 -10.76
N ASP A 324 10.32 10.23 -10.39
CA ASP A 324 9.49 11.21 -9.71
C ASP A 324 8.30 11.57 -10.60
N ALA A 325 7.11 11.54 -10.04
CA ALA A 325 5.90 11.86 -10.78
C ALA A 325 4.80 12.46 -9.91
N TRP A 326 3.98 13.30 -10.53
CA TRP A 326 2.61 13.52 -10.11
C TRP A 326 1.70 12.51 -10.81
N GLU A 327 0.86 11.82 -10.05
CA GLU A 327 -0.11 10.88 -10.59
C GLU A 327 -1.54 11.33 -10.28
N LEU A 328 -2.36 11.49 -11.32
CA LEU A 328 -3.75 11.87 -11.24
C LEU A 328 -4.64 10.68 -11.59
N PHE A 329 -5.65 10.41 -10.77
CA PHE A 329 -6.61 9.34 -10.99
C PHE A 329 -8.02 9.90 -11.14
N PHE A 330 -8.79 9.39 -12.10
CA PHE A 330 -10.18 9.82 -12.34
C PHE A 330 -11.09 8.66 -12.76
N SER A 331 -12.34 8.68 -12.28
CA SER A 331 -13.40 7.72 -12.60
C SER A 331 -14.78 8.33 -12.33
N SER A 332 -15.82 7.75 -12.93
CA SER A 332 -17.22 8.03 -12.60
C SER A 332 -17.69 7.31 -11.34
N ALA A 333 -16.90 6.36 -10.79
CA ALA A 333 -17.24 5.61 -9.58
C ALA A 333 -15.99 5.25 -8.75
N ARG A 334 -16.19 4.75 -7.53
CA ARG A 334 -15.11 4.17 -6.69
C ARG A 334 -14.75 2.73 -7.10
N SER A 335 -14.72 2.47 -8.40
CA SER A 335 -14.45 1.16 -9.00
C SER A 335 -13.75 1.33 -10.34
N GLN A 336 -13.35 0.22 -10.95
CA GLN A 336 -13.00 0.21 -12.36
C GLN A 336 -14.26 0.42 -13.24
N PRO A 337 -14.10 0.96 -14.46
CA PRO A 337 -12.86 1.48 -15.01
C PRO A 337 -12.45 2.82 -14.39
N TYR A 338 -11.15 3.06 -14.31
CA TYR A 338 -10.59 4.36 -13.94
C TYR A 338 -9.38 4.69 -14.78
N ARG A 339 -9.04 5.97 -14.83
CA ARG A 339 -7.92 6.51 -15.60
C ARG A 339 -6.83 6.98 -14.67
N GLN A 340 -5.59 6.82 -15.10
CA GLN A 340 -4.39 7.32 -14.45
C GLN A 340 -3.61 8.15 -15.45
N VAL A 341 -3.10 9.27 -14.98
CA VAL A 341 -2.17 10.14 -15.69
C VAL A 341 -0.94 10.29 -14.83
N GLN A 342 0.22 9.87 -15.34
CA GLN A 342 1.51 10.17 -14.71
C GLN A 342 2.17 11.33 -15.44
N ILE A 343 2.73 12.29 -14.71
CA ILE A 343 3.47 13.45 -15.27
C ILE A 343 4.81 13.57 -14.55
N ALA A 344 5.90 13.47 -15.32
CA ALA A 344 7.28 13.59 -14.85
C ALA A 344 7.77 15.05 -14.84
N PRO A 345 8.87 15.37 -14.13
CA PRO A 345 9.46 16.71 -14.05
C PRO A 345 9.87 17.35 -15.38
N ASP A 346 10.14 16.55 -16.41
CA ASP A 346 10.50 17.00 -17.75
C ASP A 346 9.32 17.01 -18.74
N GLY A 347 8.10 16.78 -18.26
CA GLY A 347 6.90 16.76 -19.11
C GLY A 347 6.60 15.42 -19.77
N ARG A 348 7.46 14.41 -19.65
CA ARG A 348 7.10 13.05 -20.06
C ARG A 348 5.88 12.57 -19.25
N SER A 349 4.96 11.87 -19.91
CA SER A 349 3.73 11.40 -19.28
C SER A 349 3.29 10.04 -19.81
N ASP A 350 2.55 9.31 -18.97
CA ASP A 350 1.90 8.05 -19.33
C ASP A 350 0.42 8.11 -18.94
N TRP A 351 -0.42 7.51 -19.79
CA TRP A 351 -1.86 7.66 -19.76
C TRP A 351 -2.50 6.29 -19.89
N VAL A 352 -3.13 5.83 -18.81
CA VAL A 352 -3.58 4.45 -18.70
C VAL A 352 -5.02 4.38 -18.22
N THR A 353 -5.82 3.55 -18.88
CA THR A 353 -7.12 3.10 -18.38
C THR A 353 -6.95 1.73 -17.74
N TYR A 354 -7.42 1.60 -16.50
CA TYR A 354 -7.50 0.35 -15.77
C TYR A 354 -8.92 -0.18 -15.84
N THR A 355 -9.04 -1.42 -16.33
CA THR A 355 -10.29 -2.17 -16.42
C THR A 355 -10.15 -3.50 -15.69
N THR A 356 -11.25 -4.23 -15.54
CA THR A 356 -11.24 -5.60 -15.03
C THR A 356 -10.46 -6.55 -15.95
N ALA A 357 -10.38 -6.22 -17.24
CA ALA A 357 -9.62 -6.97 -18.25
C ALA A 357 -8.13 -6.55 -18.32
N GLY A 358 -7.68 -5.65 -17.45
CA GLY A 358 -6.29 -5.17 -17.42
C GLY A 358 -6.13 -3.72 -17.87
N ARG A 359 -4.91 -3.37 -18.26
CA ARG A 359 -4.47 -1.99 -18.53
C ARG A 359 -4.46 -1.72 -20.03
N LYS A 360 -4.99 -0.57 -20.44
CA LYS A 360 -4.96 -0.10 -21.83
C LYS A 360 -4.47 1.34 -21.87
N ARG A 361 -3.86 1.73 -22.99
CA ARG A 361 -3.44 3.11 -23.23
C ARG A 361 -4.66 4.03 -23.34
N TRP A 362 -4.56 5.24 -22.79
CA TRP A 362 -5.62 6.26 -22.83
C TRP A 362 -5.15 7.48 -23.62
N ASP A 363 -5.22 7.41 -24.95
CA ASP A 363 -4.64 8.41 -25.87
C ASP A 363 -5.44 9.71 -26.04
N VAL A 364 -6.52 9.89 -25.28
CA VAL A 364 -7.54 10.92 -25.53
C VAL A 364 -7.12 12.30 -25.01
N ILE A 365 -6.22 12.38 -24.02
CA ILE A 365 -5.88 13.63 -23.34
C ILE A 365 -4.37 13.80 -23.30
N LYS A 366 -3.89 14.97 -23.75
CA LYS A 366 -2.46 15.35 -23.68
C LYS A 366 -2.24 16.78 -23.19
N THR A 367 -3.29 17.48 -22.76
CA THR A 367 -3.19 18.88 -22.36
C THR A 367 -2.57 18.99 -20.97
N ILE A 368 -1.24 18.98 -20.93
CA ILE A 368 -0.42 19.18 -19.75
C ILE A 368 0.63 20.28 -20.01
N ALA A 369 1.10 20.91 -18.95
CA ALA A 369 2.23 21.81 -18.97
C ALA A 369 3.06 21.62 -17.71
N VAL A 370 4.37 21.83 -17.82
CA VAL A 370 5.32 21.70 -16.71
C VAL A 370 6.16 22.98 -16.62
N ASP A 371 6.26 23.55 -15.41
CA ASP A 371 7.11 24.71 -15.07
C ASP A 371 8.07 24.26 -13.96
N THR A 372 9.25 23.81 -14.38
CA THR A 372 10.33 23.35 -13.49
C THR A 372 11.38 24.44 -13.38
N ARG A 373 11.64 24.89 -12.15
CA ARG A 373 12.64 25.92 -11.79
C ARG A 373 13.54 25.36 -10.68
N PRO A 374 14.75 25.90 -10.43
CA PRO A 374 15.76 25.29 -9.55
C PRO A 374 15.28 24.78 -8.18
N ASN A 375 14.23 25.36 -7.59
CA ASN A 375 13.66 24.93 -6.30
C ASN A 375 12.13 24.75 -6.32
N ARG A 376 11.55 24.56 -7.50
CA ARG A 376 10.10 24.46 -7.65
C ARG A 376 9.74 23.62 -8.86
N TRP A 377 8.96 22.58 -8.63
CA TRP A 377 8.37 21.78 -9.70
C TRP A 377 6.86 21.95 -9.70
N ARG A 378 6.32 22.51 -10.79
CA ARG A 378 4.88 22.68 -10.98
C ARG A 378 4.39 21.98 -12.24
N ILE A 379 3.26 21.30 -12.14
CA ILE A 379 2.53 20.75 -13.30
C ILE A 379 1.13 21.36 -13.38
N MET A 380 0.60 21.45 -14.59
CA MET A 380 -0.77 21.84 -14.88
C MET A 380 -1.37 20.81 -15.85
N ALA A 381 -2.61 20.41 -15.60
CA ALA A 381 -3.33 19.48 -16.44
C ALA A 381 -4.77 19.97 -16.66
N ALA A 382 -5.27 19.82 -17.89
CA ALA A 382 -6.68 19.98 -18.23
C ALA A 382 -7.23 18.61 -18.64
N VAL A 383 -8.23 18.14 -17.89
CA VAL A 383 -8.82 16.81 -18.06
C VAL A 383 -10.27 16.98 -18.52
N PRO A 384 -10.58 16.77 -19.81
CA PRO A 384 -11.95 16.83 -20.32
C PRO A 384 -12.88 15.88 -19.58
N LEU A 385 -14.07 16.38 -19.21
CA LEU A 385 -15.05 15.61 -18.43
C LEU A 385 -15.55 14.37 -19.18
N ASN A 386 -15.83 14.51 -20.47
CA ASN A 386 -16.29 13.43 -21.34
C ASN A 386 -15.24 12.30 -21.49
N ALA A 387 -13.96 12.63 -21.41
CA ALA A 387 -12.90 11.62 -21.45
C ALA A 387 -12.83 10.81 -20.14
N ILE A 388 -13.24 11.41 -19.01
CA ILE A 388 -13.34 10.70 -17.72
C ILE A 388 -14.52 9.74 -17.72
N ALA A 389 -15.69 10.09 -18.22
CA ALA A 389 -16.79 9.18 -18.53
C ALA A 389 -17.92 9.96 -19.22
N ASP A 390 -18.80 9.24 -19.90
CA ASP A 390 -20.01 9.82 -20.46
C ASP A 390 -20.93 10.36 -19.36
N GLY A 391 -21.61 11.47 -19.65
CA GLY A 391 -22.60 12.08 -18.77
C GLY A 391 -22.04 12.90 -17.59
N ILE A 392 -20.73 13.03 -17.44
CA ILE A 392 -20.14 13.91 -16.42
C ILE A 392 -20.33 15.38 -16.82
N ALA A 393 -21.02 16.13 -15.98
CA ALA A 393 -21.27 17.57 -16.16
C ALA A 393 -21.20 18.33 -14.82
N SER A 394 -21.29 19.66 -14.87
CA SER A 394 -21.46 20.50 -13.66
C SER A 394 -22.59 19.97 -12.77
N GLY A 395 -22.37 19.88 -11.47
CA GLY A 395 -23.27 19.23 -10.51
C GLY A 395 -23.00 17.73 -10.30
N SER A 396 -22.24 17.08 -11.18
CA SER A 396 -21.86 15.66 -11.05
C SER A 396 -20.73 15.45 -10.05
N SER A 397 -20.54 14.21 -9.62
CA SER A 397 -19.37 13.79 -8.86
C SER A 397 -18.40 13.02 -9.74
N VAL A 398 -17.12 13.37 -9.62
CA VAL A 398 -16.00 12.61 -10.18
C VAL A 398 -15.22 11.99 -9.02
N TYR A 399 -14.74 10.77 -9.18
CA TYR A 399 -13.98 10.07 -8.15
C TYR A 399 -12.53 9.97 -8.59
N GLY A 400 -11.60 10.36 -7.71
CA GLY A 400 -10.19 10.28 -8.05
C GLY A 400 -9.26 10.38 -6.86
N ASN A 401 -7.97 10.38 -7.12
CA ASN A 401 -6.96 10.68 -6.13
C ASN A 401 -5.77 11.33 -6.81
N ILE A 402 -4.94 12.03 -6.04
CA ILE A 402 -3.73 12.65 -6.54
C ILE A 402 -2.59 12.18 -5.68
N PHE A 403 -1.52 11.70 -6.30
CA PHE A 403 -0.33 11.23 -5.63
C PHE A 403 0.91 11.98 -6.07
N ARG A 404 1.82 12.17 -5.12
CA ARG A 404 3.21 12.50 -5.38
C ARG A 404 4.04 11.23 -5.17
N HIS A 405 4.56 10.67 -6.26
CA HIS A 405 5.44 9.51 -6.23
C HIS A 405 6.90 9.97 -6.28
N SER A 406 7.67 9.79 -5.21
CA SER A 406 9.08 10.15 -5.16
C SER A 406 9.97 8.92 -5.12
N LEU A 407 11.09 8.91 -5.87
CA LEU A 407 12.06 7.80 -5.84
C LEU A 407 13.04 7.89 -4.67
N SER A 408 13.42 9.11 -4.29
CA SER A 408 14.40 9.40 -3.24
C SER A 408 13.73 9.83 -1.93
N GLY A 409 12.40 9.79 -1.86
CA GLY A 409 11.64 10.40 -0.79
C GLY A 409 10.30 9.73 -0.49
N PRO A 410 9.56 10.27 0.49
CA PRO A 410 8.26 9.77 0.89
C PRO A 410 7.20 10.00 -0.20
N HIS A 411 6.27 9.07 -0.34
CA HIS A 411 5.11 9.22 -1.24
C HIS A 411 3.94 9.85 -0.49
N TYR A 412 3.20 10.74 -1.16
CA TYR A 412 2.04 11.43 -0.60
C TYR A 412 0.79 11.28 -1.48
N ALA A 413 -0.38 11.43 -0.86
CA ALA A 413 -1.69 11.40 -1.52
C ALA A 413 -2.67 12.42 -0.92
N LEU A 414 -3.67 12.86 -1.68
CA LEU A 414 -4.81 13.60 -1.10
C LEU A 414 -5.66 12.73 -0.19
N CYS A 415 -5.79 11.44 -0.51
CA CYS A 415 -6.42 10.44 0.34
C CYS A 415 -5.48 9.24 0.50
N PRO A 416 -5.08 8.87 1.72
CA PRO A 416 -4.24 7.71 1.92
C PRO A 416 -5.03 6.44 1.57
N THR A 417 -4.33 5.49 0.96
CA THR A 417 -4.91 4.21 0.54
C THR A 417 -4.94 3.19 1.68
N PHE A 418 -4.15 3.41 2.75
CA PHE A 418 -3.90 2.46 3.83
C PHE A 418 -3.49 1.07 3.33
N SER A 419 -2.90 1.05 2.14
CA SER A 419 -2.47 -0.12 1.40
C SER A 419 -1.16 0.25 0.70
N PHE A 420 -0.40 -0.75 0.28
CA PHE A 420 0.83 -0.52 -0.45
C PHE A 420 0.60 -0.30 -1.96
N SER A 421 -0.65 -0.07 -2.37
CA SER A 421 -1.02 0.25 -3.73
C SER A 421 -1.51 1.68 -3.84
N PHE A 422 -1.11 2.37 -4.91
CA PHE A 422 -1.73 3.61 -5.40
C PHE A 422 -3.10 3.35 -6.03
N ASN A 423 -3.29 2.14 -6.56
CA ASN A 423 -4.43 1.71 -7.36
C ASN A 423 -5.56 1.14 -6.46
N VAL A 424 -6.19 2.01 -5.67
CA VAL A 424 -7.28 1.63 -4.75
C VAL A 424 -8.53 2.51 -4.98
N PRO A 425 -9.36 2.24 -6.00
CA PRO A 425 -10.52 3.07 -6.35
C PRO A 425 -11.53 3.26 -5.22
N ALA A 426 -11.67 2.28 -4.32
CA ALA A 426 -12.48 2.37 -3.11
C ALA A 426 -12.08 3.55 -2.20
N ARG A 427 -10.86 4.08 -2.36
CA ARG A 427 -10.29 5.19 -1.58
C ARG A 427 -10.28 6.52 -2.33
N PHE A 428 -10.85 6.57 -3.54
CA PHE A 428 -10.93 7.81 -4.31
C PHE A 428 -11.76 8.87 -3.59
N VAL A 429 -11.17 10.07 -3.50
CA VAL A 429 -11.80 11.34 -3.14
C VAL A 429 -13.00 11.57 -4.04
N THR A 430 -14.07 12.10 -3.49
CA THR A 430 -15.21 12.59 -4.27
C THR A 430 -15.00 14.06 -4.60
N PHE A 431 -14.78 14.36 -5.87
CA PHE A 431 -14.73 15.70 -6.43
C PHE A 431 -16.12 16.09 -6.92
N VAL A 432 -16.80 16.98 -6.18
CA VAL A 432 -18.14 17.48 -6.55
C VAL A 432 -17.96 18.69 -7.45
N LEU A 433 -18.34 18.58 -8.71
CA LEU A 433 -18.31 19.69 -9.66
C LEU A 433 -19.45 20.65 -9.31
N LYS A 434 -19.14 21.90 -8.95
CA LYS A 434 -20.17 22.89 -8.62
C LYS A 434 -20.95 23.30 -9.87
N LYS A 435 -22.20 23.73 -9.68
CA LYS A 435 -23.06 24.18 -10.78
C LYS A 435 -22.59 25.52 -11.34
#